data_AF-A0A3P7SI96-F1
#
_entry.id   AF-A0A3P7SI96-F1
#
_cell.length_a   1.000
_cell.length_b   1.000
_cell.length_c   1.000
_cell.angle_alpha   90.00
_cell.angle_beta   90.00
_cell.angle_gamma   90.00
#
_symmetry.space_group_name_H-M   'P 1'
#
loop_
_entity.id
_entity.type
_entity.pdbx_description
1 polymer ?
#
loop_
_entity_poly.entity_id
_entity_poly.type
_entity_poly.pdbx_seq_one_letter_code
_entity_poly.pdbx_strand_id
1 'polypeptide(L)'
;MEKDDRYDIQEAVFMRWANSLADGVVKELNDIFDTKFLSIFTRLITGDLFISSGSRVQDISNAFRLVDNDERFSQISVNELVDGNPRAVCSAVWQLVQVFWKRFAPADVRDQKMAEALKDWCVERAQRFEVQINDFISSWRDGYALNAILLSYNPELFSMNQIRDMRAVDRIEHAMSLAERYVNTPRLLHPKANYFSDFSSERLDMKSVVCYLMVLYLSLTTG
;
A
#
# COMPACT_ATOMS: atom_id res chain seq x y z
N MET A 1 -23.45 -12.50 12.39
CA MET A 1 -22.34 -11.63 12.82
C MET A 1 -21.69 -11.17 11.53
N GLU A 2 -22.02 -9.97 11.05
CA GLU A 2 -21.39 -9.41 9.86
C GLU A 2 -19.89 -9.32 10.14
N LYS A 3 -19.11 -10.18 9.48
CA LYS A 3 -17.67 -9.98 9.37
C LYS A 3 -17.53 -8.60 8.74
N ASP A 4 -16.78 -7.71 9.36
CA ASP A 4 -16.56 -6.38 8.81
C ASP A 4 -15.65 -6.54 7.57
N ASP A 5 -16.26 -6.73 6.40
CA ASP A 5 -15.64 -7.02 5.10
C ASP A 5 -14.55 -5.99 4.70
N ARG A 6 -14.49 -4.85 5.37
CA ARG A 6 -13.43 -3.83 5.21
C ARG A 6 -12.08 -4.33 5.75
N TYR A 7 -12.07 -5.11 6.82
CA TYR A 7 -10.84 -5.70 7.34
C TYR A 7 -10.26 -6.71 6.36
N ASP A 8 -11.10 -7.50 5.69
CA ASP A 8 -10.67 -8.53 4.75
C ASP A 8 -9.95 -7.93 3.53
N ILE A 9 -10.37 -6.75 3.02
CA ILE A 9 -9.65 -6.07 1.92
C ILE A 9 -8.32 -5.49 2.40
N GLN A 10 -8.34 -4.75 3.51
CA GLN A 10 -7.12 -4.12 4.01
C GLN A 10 -6.05 -5.16 4.32
N GLU A 11 -6.44 -6.27 4.95
CA GLU A 11 -5.60 -7.44 5.16
C GLU A 11 -5.02 -7.96 3.84
N ALA A 12 -5.87 -8.22 2.85
CA ALA A 12 -5.41 -8.72 1.56
C ALA A 12 -4.45 -7.75 0.84
N VAL A 13 -4.69 -6.44 0.92
CA VAL A 13 -3.82 -5.40 0.36
C VAL A 13 -2.46 -5.39 1.06
N PHE A 14 -2.45 -5.43 2.39
CA PHE A 14 -1.23 -5.47 3.18
C PHE A 14 -0.43 -6.76 2.97
N MET A 15 -1.09 -7.90 2.84
CA MET A 15 -0.42 -9.16 2.51
C MET A 15 0.19 -9.11 1.10
N ARG A 16 -0.51 -8.57 0.11
CA ARG A 16 0.03 -8.39 -1.25
C ARG A 16 1.21 -7.42 -1.27
N TRP A 17 1.13 -6.34 -0.51
CA TRP A 17 2.23 -5.39 -0.34
C TRP A 17 3.44 -6.10 0.27
N ALA A 18 3.26 -6.80 1.38
CA ALA A 18 4.33 -7.55 2.02
C ALA A 18 4.94 -8.60 1.07
N ASN A 19 4.12 -9.36 0.36
CA ASN A 19 4.60 -10.34 -0.61
C ASN A 19 5.30 -9.74 -1.82
N SER A 20 5.01 -8.50 -2.21
CA SER A 20 5.78 -7.79 -3.23
C SER A 20 7.22 -7.48 -2.79
N LEU A 21 7.50 -7.53 -1.49
CA LEU A 21 8.84 -7.32 -0.91
C LEU A 21 9.56 -8.64 -0.57
N ALA A 22 8.81 -9.73 -0.41
CA ALA A 22 9.28 -10.96 0.22
C ALA A 22 8.90 -12.24 -0.56
N ASP A 23 8.60 -12.14 -1.86
CA ASP A 23 8.38 -13.27 -2.77
C ASP A 23 7.42 -14.35 -2.25
N GLY A 24 6.24 -13.93 -1.76
CA GLY A 24 5.16 -14.86 -1.41
C GLY A 24 5.30 -15.55 -0.04
N VAL A 25 6.16 -15.04 0.85
CA VAL A 25 6.36 -15.58 2.21
C VAL A 25 5.12 -15.49 3.10
N VAL A 26 4.28 -14.48 2.91
CA VAL A 26 3.13 -14.15 3.78
C VAL A 26 1.89 -14.87 3.26
N LYS A 27 1.37 -15.83 4.04
CA LYS A 27 0.14 -16.59 3.73
C LYS A 27 -1.05 -16.13 4.56
N GLU A 28 -0.79 -15.58 5.73
CA GLU A 28 -1.73 -14.87 6.60
C GLU A 28 -1.09 -13.54 7.03
N LEU A 29 -1.90 -12.52 7.37
CA LEU A 29 -1.35 -11.20 7.71
C LEU A 29 -0.36 -11.24 8.88
N ASN A 30 -0.57 -12.14 9.83
CA ASN A 30 0.30 -12.28 10.99
C ASN A 30 1.70 -12.82 10.65
N ASP A 31 1.87 -13.47 9.50
CA ASP A 31 3.18 -13.98 9.04
C ASP A 31 4.19 -12.85 8.79
N ILE A 32 3.72 -11.60 8.64
CA ILE A 32 4.56 -10.40 8.57
C ILE A 32 5.43 -10.23 9.83
N PHE A 33 4.97 -10.75 10.97
CA PHE A 33 5.71 -10.67 12.24
C PHE A 33 6.54 -11.91 12.53
N ASP A 34 6.64 -12.85 11.60
CA ASP A 34 7.52 -13.99 11.73
C ASP A 34 8.95 -13.64 11.31
N THR A 35 9.91 -14.33 11.92
CA THR A 35 11.36 -14.15 11.73
C THR A 35 11.75 -14.06 10.25
N LYS A 36 11.09 -14.83 9.37
CA LYS A 36 11.41 -14.85 7.93
C LYS A 36 11.09 -13.51 7.27
N PHE A 37 9.89 -12.97 7.45
CA PHE A 37 9.52 -11.68 6.87
C PHE A 37 10.29 -10.55 7.55
N LEU A 38 10.36 -10.54 8.90
CA LEU A 38 11.09 -9.51 9.65
C LEU A 38 12.55 -9.42 9.20
N SER A 39 13.21 -10.54 8.94
CA SER A 39 14.58 -10.55 8.44
C SER A 39 14.72 -9.87 7.08
N ILE A 40 13.81 -10.16 6.14
CA ILE A 40 13.78 -9.53 4.82
C ILE A 40 13.53 -8.02 4.97
N PHE A 41 12.50 -7.64 5.72
CA PHE A 41 12.09 -6.25 5.87
C PHE A 41 13.16 -5.42 6.60
N THR A 42 13.71 -5.90 7.71
CA THR A 42 14.78 -5.19 8.43
C THR A 42 16.00 -4.98 7.53
N ARG A 43 16.44 -6.00 6.79
CA ARG A 43 17.55 -5.86 5.85
C ARG A 43 17.25 -4.87 4.74
N LEU A 44 16.01 -4.87 4.22
CA LEU A 44 15.56 -3.93 3.19
C LEU A 44 15.60 -2.48 3.69
N ILE A 45 15.19 -2.24 4.94
CA ILE A 45 15.14 -0.90 5.53
C ILE A 45 16.53 -0.41 5.96
N THR A 46 17.27 -1.20 6.72
CA THR A 46 18.51 -0.73 7.37
C THR A 46 19.78 -1.11 6.61
N GLY A 47 19.72 -2.18 5.79
CA GLY A 47 20.89 -2.82 5.18
C GLY A 47 21.55 -3.88 6.08
N ASP A 48 21.13 -4.00 7.34
CA ASP A 48 21.74 -4.89 8.32
C ASP A 48 21.12 -6.29 8.34
N LEU A 49 21.87 -7.24 8.88
CA LEU A 49 21.37 -8.59 9.13
C LEU A 49 20.50 -8.60 10.39
N PHE A 50 19.32 -9.19 10.28
CA PHE A 50 18.46 -9.50 11.43
C PHE A 50 18.85 -10.85 12.02
N ILE A 51 19.15 -10.89 13.32
CA ILE A 51 19.47 -12.11 14.06
C ILE A 51 18.30 -12.42 15.00
N SER A 52 17.69 -13.59 14.79
CA SER A 52 16.64 -14.07 15.68
C SER A 52 17.20 -14.40 17.06
N SER A 53 16.46 -14.00 18.09
CA SER A 53 16.68 -14.36 19.48
C SER A 53 16.06 -15.71 19.87
N GLY A 54 15.26 -16.31 18.98
CA GLY A 54 14.45 -17.50 19.27
C GLY A 54 13.14 -17.21 20.03
N SER A 55 12.90 -15.97 20.47
CA SER A 55 11.65 -15.53 21.09
C SER A 55 10.89 -14.61 20.14
N ARG A 56 9.67 -15.01 19.73
CA ARG A 56 8.85 -14.23 18.80
C ARG A 56 8.57 -12.80 19.30
N VAL A 57 8.25 -12.65 20.59
CA VAL A 57 8.02 -11.34 21.23
C VAL A 57 9.27 -10.45 21.13
N GLN A 58 10.43 -11.03 21.43
CA GLN A 58 11.70 -10.30 21.42
C GLN A 58 12.14 -9.96 20.00
N ASP A 59 11.92 -10.87 19.05
CA ASP A 59 12.22 -10.68 17.63
C ASP A 59 11.42 -9.53 17.03
N ILE A 60 10.10 -9.47 17.29
CA ILE A 60 9.24 -8.37 16.85
C ILE A 60 9.74 -7.05 17.46
N SER A 61 9.99 -7.03 18.77
CA SER A 61 10.45 -5.82 19.47
C SER A 61 11.80 -5.31 18.95
N ASN A 62 12.72 -6.24 18.65
CA ASN A 62 14.03 -5.92 18.09
C ASN A 62 13.90 -5.40 16.66
N ALA A 63 13.07 -6.03 15.82
CA ALA A 63 12.82 -5.59 14.46
C ALA A 63 12.27 -4.17 14.43
N PHE A 64 11.28 -3.85 15.28
CA PHE A 64 10.71 -2.50 15.39
C PHE A 64 11.76 -1.45 15.76
N ARG A 65 12.62 -1.76 16.75
CA ARG A 65 13.72 -0.86 17.15
C ARG A 65 14.74 -0.63 16.02
N LEU A 66 15.00 -1.65 15.20
CA LEU A 66 15.96 -1.55 14.11
C LEU A 66 15.42 -0.70 12.94
N VAL A 67 14.14 -0.86 12.61
CA VAL A 67 13.56 -0.22 11.42
C VAL A 67 13.01 1.18 11.68
N ASP A 68 12.75 1.54 12.95
CA ASP A 68 12.22 2.86 13.31
C ASP A 68 12.81 3.41 14.60
N ASN A 69 13.30 4.64 14.52
CA ASN A 69 13.81 5.41 15.67
C ASN A 69 12.77 6.43 16.19
N ASP A 70 11.63 6.60 15.52
CA ASP A 70 10.63 7.64 15.84
C ASP A 70 9.56 7.16 16.85
N GLU A 71 9.76 6.03 17.53
CA GLU A 71 8.81 5.44 18.49
C GLU A 71 7.42 5.13 17.90
N ARG A 72 7.27 4.91 16.58
CA ARG A 72 5.96 4.64 15.93
C ARG A 72 5.27 3.41 16.48
N PHE A 73 6.06 2.46 16.97
CA PHE A 73 5.60 1.20 17.54
C PHE A 73 5.31 1.27 19.04
N SER A 74 5.55 2.40 19.71
CA SER A 74 5.41 2.54 21.18
C SER A 74 4.00 2.24 21.70
N GLN A 75 2.97 2.50 20.90
CA GLN A 75 1.56 2.28 21.26
C GLN A 75 1.05 0.87 20.87
N ILE A 76 1.90 0.03 20.26
CA ILE A 76 1.52 -1.30 19.79
C ILE A 76 1.96 -2.34 20.81
N SER A 77 1.01 -3.10 21.34
CA SER A 77 1.30 -4.24 22.21
C SER A 77 1.87 -5.40 21.41
N VAL A 78 3.14 -5.74 21.64
CA VAL A 78 3.78 -6.89 20.96
C VAL A 78 3.12 -8.22 21.35
N ASN A 79 2.61 -8.34 22.58
CA ASN A 79 1.89 -9.55 22.98
C ASN A 79 0.60 -9.72 22.17
N GLU A 80 -0.14 -8.63 21.91
CA GLU A 80 -1.34 -8.69 21.06
C GLU A 80 -1.01 -9.06 19.61
N LEU A 81 0.18 -8.69 19.10
CA LEU A 81 0.65 -9.16 17.79
C LEU A 81 0.92 -10.66 17.80
N VAL A 82 1.60 -11.17 18.82
CA VAL A 82 1.89 -12.60 18.96
C VAL A 82 0.60 -13.41 19.07
N ASP A 83 -0.38 -12.89 19.80
CA ASP A 83 -1.72 -13.48 19.95
C ASP A 83 -2.58 -13.34 18.68
N GLY A 84 -2.11 -12.63 17.65
CA GLY A 84 -2.79 -12.47 16.37
C GLY A 84 -4.01 -11.55 16.43
N ASN A 85 -4.03 -10.57 17.34
CA ASN A 85 -5.12 -9.60 17.42
C ASN A 85 -5.22 -8.81 16.10
N PRO A 86 -6.35 -8.89 15.35
CA PRO A 86 -6.43 -8.30 14.02
C PRO A 86 -6.20 -6.79 13.99
N ARG A 87 -6.65 -6.07 15.03
CA ARG A 87 -6.48 -4.62 15.13
C ARG A 87 -5.03 -4.24 15.38
N ALA A 88 -4.36 -4.94 16.31
CA ALA A 88 -2.95 -4.72 16.59
C ALA A 88 -2.11 -5.04 15.36
N VAL A 89 -2.36 -6.19 14.72
CA VAL A 89 -1.69 -6.64 13.49
C VAL A 89 -1.85 -5.61 12.37
N CYS A 90 -3.08 -5.23 12.00
CA CYS A 90 -3.30 -4.21 10.97
C CYS A 90 -2.67 -2.85 11.32
N SER A 91 -2.69 -2.46 12.60
CA SER A 91 -2.05 -1.21 13.05
C SER A 91 -0.54 -1.25 12.87
N ALA A 92 0.10 -2.36 13.25
CA ALA A 92 1.54 -2.56 13.13
C ALA A 92 2.00 -2.68 11.68
N VAL A 93 1.27 -3.41 10.83
CA VAL A 93 1.59 -3.50 9.40
C VAL A 93 1.50 -2.12 8.74
N TRP A 94 0.50 -1.31 9.12
CA TRP A 94 0.43 0.07 8.64
C TRP A 94 1.64 0.92 9.04
N GLN A 95 2.19 0.74 10.25
CA GLN A 95 3.43 1.43 10.64
C GLN A 95 4.62 0.95 9.79
N LEU A 96 4.71 -0.34 9.45
CA LEU A 96 5.74 -0.84 8.54
C LEU A 96 5.64 -0.20 7.13
N VAL A 97 4.43 0.01 6.61
CA VAL A 97 4.21 0.75 5.35
C VAL A 97 4.76 2.18 5.46
N GLN A 98 4.54 2.87 6.59
CA GLN A 98 5.07 4.22 6.80
C GLN A 98 6.60 4.25 6.91
N VAL A 99 7.20 3.26 7.56
CA VAL A 99 8.66 3.10 7.64
C VAL A 99 9.25 2.88 6.25
N PHE A 100 8.59 2.06 5.43
CA PHE A 100 8.97 1.84 4.03
C PHE A 100 8.95 3.15 3.22
N TRP A 101 7.88 3.96 3.33
CA TRP A 101 7.84 5.29 2.72
C TRP A 101 9.01 6.16 3.15
N LYS A 102 9.26 6.29 4.47
CA LYS A 102 10.36 7.13 4.99
C LYS A 102 11.73 6.71 4.43
N ARG A 103 11.91 5.42 4.14
CA ARG A 103 13.16 4.87 3.62
C ARG A 103 13.37 5.10 2.12
N PHE A 104 12.31 4.99 1.32
CA PHE A 104 12.40 4.92 -0.15
C PHE A 104 11.85 6.14 -0.87
N ALA A 105 11.02 6.96 -0.22
CA ALA A 105 10.50 8.16 -0.84
C ALA A 105 11.62 9.20 -1.09
N PRO A 106 11.50 10.04 -2.13
CA PRO A 106 12.42 11.13 -2.40
C PRO A 106 12.60 12.08 -1.20
N ALA A 107 13.79 12.67 -1.08
CA ALA A 107 14.20 13.43 0.10
C ALA A 107 13.31 14.65 0.39
N ASP A 108 12.70 15.24 -0.63
CA ASP A 108 11.79 16.38 -0.55
C ASP A 108 10.40 16.04 0.00
N VAL A 109 9.98 14.78 -0.08
CA VAL A 109 8.65 14.33 0.36
C VAL A 109 8.66 13.33 1.52
N ARG A 110 9.78 12.64 1.76
CA ARG A 110 9.84 11.53 2.74
C ARG A 110 9.58 11.95 4.20
N ASP A 111 9.89 13.20 4.54
CA ASP A 111 9.71 13.74 5.90
C ASP A 111 8.31 14.35 6.12
N GLN A 112 7.52 14.49 5.05
CA GLN A 112 6.11 14.87 5.12
C GLN A 112 5.25 13.66 5.52
N LYS A 113 4.02 13.90 5.98
CA LYS A 113 3.08 12.78 6.16
C LYS A 113 2.81 12.15 4.80
N MET A 114 3.05 10.85 4.68
CA MET A 114 2.86 10.09 3.43
C MET A 114 1.53 10.38 2.73
N ALA A 115 0.42 10.46 3.48
CA ALA A 115 -0.89 10.75 2.90
C ALA A 115 -1.02 12.19 2.37
N GLU A 116 -0.35 13.17 2.96
CA GLU A 116 -0.34 14.56 2.47
C GLU A 116 0.50 14.63 1.19
N ALA A 117 1.73 14.10 1.23
CA ALA A 117 2.62 14.05 0.06
C ALA A 117 1.98 13.34 -1.16
N LEU A 118 1.32 12.20 -0.93
CA LEU A 118 0.64 11.47 -1.99
C LEU A 118 -0.57 12.22 -2.53
N LYS A 119 -1.32 12.94 -1.66
CA LYS A 119 -2.46 13.75 -2.11
C LYS A 119 -1.99 14.88 -3.02
N ASP A 120 -0.95 15.59 -2.63
CA ASP A 120 -0.39 16.71 -3.40
C ASP A 120 0.14 16.22 -4.75
N TRP A 121 0.89 15.11 -4.76
CA TRP A 121 1.33 14.46 -5.99
C TRP A 121 0.14 14.09 -6.89
N CYS A 122 -0.89 13.47 -6.35
CA CYS A 122 -2.06 13.07 -7.14
C CYS A 122 -2.76 14.28 -7.76
N VAL A 123 -2.99 15.34 -6.97
CA VAL A 123 -3.64 16.58 -7.44
C VAL A 123 -2.82 17.24 -8.56
N GLU A 124 -1.50 17.36 -8.38
CA GLU A 124 -0.60 17.93 -9.38
C GLU A 124 -0.67 17.15 -10.71
N ARG A 125 -0.58 15.83 -10.65
CA ARG A 125 -0.57 14.96 -11.85
C ARG A 125 -1.93 14.93 -12.57
N ALA A 126 -3.01 15.05 -11.82
CA ALA A 126 -4.38 15.03 -12.33
C ALA A 126 -4.83 16.38 -12.93
N GLN A 127 -4.15 17.49 -12.62
CA GLN A 127 -4.60 18.86 -12.91
C GLN A 127 -4.96 19.09 -14.39
N ARG A 128 -4.19 18.52 -15.33
CA ARG A 128 -4.39 18.69 -16.77
C ARG A 128 -5.59 17.92 -17.35
N PHE A 129 -6.19 17.04 -16.57
CA PHE A 129 -7.27 16.14 -17.02
C PHE A 129 -8.63 16.49 -16.41
N GLU A 130 -8.72 17.66 -15.75
CA GLU A 130 -9.93 18.14 -15.06
C GLU A 130 -10.47 17.15 -14.01
N VAL A 131 -9.59 16.33 -13.45
CA VAL A 131 -9.92 15.36 -12.40
C VAL A 131 -9.69 15.99 -11.03
N GLN A 132 -10.73 16.02 -10.20
CA GLN A 132 -10.65 16.53 -8.84
C GLN A 132 -10.37 15.40 -7.84
N ILE A 133 -9.27 15.51 -7.11
CA ILE A 133 -8.87 14.55 -6.08
C ILE A 133 -9.01 15.19 -4.71
N ASN A 134 -10.05 14.79 -3.98
CA ASN A 134 -10.42 15.38 -2.70
C ASN A 134 -10.10 14.45 -1.51
N ASP A 135 -10.14 13.15 -1.74
CA ASP A 135 -9.91 12.11 -0.74
C ASP A 135 -9.22 10.85 -1.31
N PHE A 136 -9.02 9.85 -0.46
CA PHE A 136 -8.45 8.55 -0.82
C PHE A 136 -9.50 7.44 -0.94
N ILE A 137 -10.77 7.79 -1.10
CA ILE A 137 -11.85 6.82 -1.21
C ILE A 137 -12.70 7.19 -2.42
N SER A 138 -13.57 8.20 -2.31
CA SER A 138 -14.52 8.55 -3.35
C SER A 138 -13.86 8.96 -4.67
N SER A 139 -12.74 9.69 -4.63
CA SER A 139 -12.01 10.13 -5.83
C SER A 139 -11.38 8.99 -6.64
N TRP A 140 -11.31 7.78 -6.09
CA TRP A 140 -10.62 6.64 -6.70
C TRP A 140 -11.56 5.51 -7.11
N ARG A 141 -12.81 5.50 -6.61
CA ARG A 141 -13.80 4.43 -6.79
C ARG A 141 -14.11 4.12 -8.24
N ASP A 142 -14.06 5.12 -9.11
CA ASP A 142 -14.46 4.97 -10.49
C ASP A 142 -13.27 4.68 -11.44
N GLY A 143 -12.04 4.69 -10.93
CA GLY A 143 -10.81 4.45 -11.69
C GLY A 143 -10.37 5.57 -12.64
N TYR A 144 -11.11 6.68 -12.74
CA TYR A 144 -10.75 7.75 -13.69
C TYR A 144 -9.47 8.48 -13.24
N ALA A 145 -9.31 8.73 -11.94
CA ALA A 145 -8.09 9.30 -11.36
C ALA A 145 -6.85 8.42 -11.60
N LEU A 146 -6.95 7.09 -11.45
CA LEU A 146 -5.83 6.18 -11.71
C LEU A 146 -5.29 6.30 -13.14
N ASN A 147 -6.19 6.39 -14.12
CA ASN A 147 -5.81 6.57 -15.52
C ASN A 147 -5.17 7.94 -15.76
N ALA A 148 -5.73 9.01 -15.17
CA ALA A 148 -5.16 10.36 -15.28
C ALA A 148 -3.71 10.42 -14.75
N ILE A 149 -3.42 9.77 -13.62
CA ILE A 149 -2.06 9.70 -13.08
C ILE A 149 -1.11 9.03 -14.09
N LEU A 150 -1.46 7.86 -14.63
CA LEU A 150 -0.59 7.15 -15.59
C LEU A 150 -0.36 7.95 -16.87
N LEU A 151 -1.42 8.57 -17.41
CA LEU A 151 -1.33 9.38 -18.62
C LEU A 151 -0.49 10.66 -18.41
N SER A 152 -0.38 11.15 -17.17
CA SER A 152 0.50 12.28 -16.85
C SER A 152 1.99 11.97 -17.04
N TYR A 153 2.39 10.70 -16.92
CA TYR A 153 3.77 10.23 -17.12
C TYR A 153 4.04 9.78 -18.56
N ASN A 154 3.03 9.23 -19.24
CA ASN A 154 3.13 8.87 -20.66
C ASN A 154 1.87 9.32 -21.42
N PRO A 155 1.85 10.55 -21.97
CA PRO A 155 0.69 11.10 -22.67
C PRO A 155 0.28 10.35 -23.95
N GLU A 156 1.15 9.51 -24.51
CA GLU A 156 0.91 8.77 -25.74
C GLU A 156 0.25 7.39 -25.48
N LEU A 157 0.05 7.01 -24.22
CA LEU A 157 -0.38 5.66 -23.85
C LEU A 157 -1.84 5.38 -24.26
N PHE A 158 -2.74 6.36 -24.12
CA PHE A 158 -4.16 6.28 -24.48
C PHE A 158 -4.82 7.67 -24.44
N SER A 159 -6.12 7.76 -24.73
CA SER A 159 -6.89 9.01 -24.58
C SER A 159 -7.85 8.94 -23.39
N MET A 160 -7.89 9.99 -22.55
CA MET A 160 -8.89 10.08 -21.46
C MET A 160 -10.34 10.04 -21.96
N ASN A 161 -10.60 10.44 -23.21
CA ASN A 161 -11.94 10.32 -23.80
C ASN A 161 -12.37 8.85 -23.91
N GLN A 162 -11.47 7.95 -24.29
CA GLN A 162 -11.76 6.50 -24.34
C GLN A 162 -12.07 5.95 -22.94
N ILE A 163 -11.36 6.43 -21.93
CA ILE A 163 -11.55 6.03 -20.53
C ILE A 163 -12.91 6.47 -20.01
N ARG A 164 -13.36 7.68 -20.38
CA ARG A 164 -14.64 8.26 -19.91
C ARG A 164 -15.84 7.37 -20.21
N ASP A 165 -15.83 6.70 -21.36
CA ASP A 165 -16.94 5.87 -21.83
C ASP A 165 -16.91 4.43 -21.25
N MET A 166 -15.83 4.04 -20.58
CA MET A 166 -15.72 2.73 -19.93
C MET A 166 -16.50 2.67 -18.61
N ARG A 167 -16.91 1.47 -18.19
CA ARG A 167 -17.44 1.30 -16.82
C ARG A 167 -16.31 1.42 -15.81
N ALA A 168 -16.63 1.81 -14.57
CA ALA A 168 -15.66 1.99 -13.48
C ALA A 168 -14.71 0.78 -13.33
N VAL A 169 -15.26 -0.43 -13.29
CA VAL A 169 -14.45 -1.65 -13.14
C VAL A 169 -13.46 -1.86 -14.29
N ASP A 170 -13.85 -1.50 -15.51
CA ASP A 170 -13.02 -1.64 -16.70
C ASP A 170 -11.94 -0.53 -16.72
N ARG A 171 -12.25 0.69 -16.23
CA ARG A 171 -11.26 1.75 -16.03
C ARG A 171 -10.17 1.37 -15.04
N ILE A 172 -10.56 0.78 -13.90
CA ILE A 172 -9.61 0.36 -12.87
C ILE A 172 -8.73 -0.78 -13.41
N GLU A 173 -9.32 -1.78 -14.05
CA GLU A 173 -8.58 -2.90 -14.65
C GLU A 173 -7.60 -2.42 -15.72
N HIS A 174 -8.03 -1.47 -16.56
CA HIS A 174 -7.16 -0.83 -17.54
C HIS A 174 -5.96 -0.15 -16.88
N ALA A 175 -6.19 0.73 -15.90
CA ALA A 175 -5.10 1.42 -15.20
C ALA A 175 -4.13 0.45 -14.50
N MET A 176 -4.66 -0.55 -13.79
CA MET A 176 -3.83 -1.53 -13.07
C MET A 176 -3.01 -2.41 -14.03
N SER A 177 -3.59 -2.79 -15.17
CA SER A 177 -2.87 -3.52 -16.21
C SER A 177 -1.72 -2.72 -16.80
N LEU A 178 -1.94 -1.42 -17.02
CA LEU A 178 -0.89 -0.54 -17.49
C LEU A 178 0.20 -0.32 -16.43
N ALA A 179 -0.21 -0.13 -15.17
CA ALA A 179 0.72 0.07 -14.06
C ALA A 179 1.64 -1.15 -13.87
N GLU A 180 1.07 -2.35 -13.90
CA GLU A 180 1.81 -3.61 -13.81
C GLU A 180 2.77 -3.81 -14.98
N ARG A 181 2.30 -3.58 -16.22
CA ARG A 181 3.10 -3.89 -17.42
C ARG A 181 4.18 -2.86 -17.74
N TYR A 182 3.91 -1.57 -17.53
CA TYR A 182 4.78 -0.50 -17.99
C TYR A 182 5.64 0.12 -16.89
N VAL A 183 5.21 0.03 -15.63
CA VAL A 183 5.93 0.63 -14.50
C VAL A 183 6.18 -0.37 -13.37
N ASN A 184 5.94 -1.67 -13.61
CA ASN A 184 6.19 -2.77 -12.69
C ASN A 184 5.53 -2.59 -11.30
N THR A 185 4.40 -1.87 -11.23
CA THR A 185 3.67 -1.71 -9.97
C THR A 185 2.88 -2.98 -9.66
N PRO A 186 3.12 -3.64 -8.52
CA PRO A 186 2.36 -4.84 -8.13
C PRO A 186 0.88 -4.51 -7.89
N ARG A 187 0.01 -5.44 -8.27
CA ARG A 187 -1.44 -5.31 -8.04
C ARG A 187 -1.81 -5.55 -6.58
N LEU A 188 -1.94 -4.47 -5.82
CA LEU A 188 -2.34 -4.55 -4.41
C LEU A 188 -3.86 -4.52 -4.22
N LEU A 189 -4.61 -3.97 -5.16
CA LEU A 189 -6.06 -3.88 -5.16
C LEU A 189 -6.58 -4.58 -6.42
N HIS A 190 -7.78 -5.16 -6.37
CA HIS A 190 -8.39 -5.83 -7.52
C HIS A 190 -9.73 -5.18 -7.91
N PRO A 191 -9.96 -4.90 -9.21
CA PRO A 191 -11.24 -4.38 -9.68
C PRO A 191 -12.38 -5.38 -9.44
N LYS A 192 -12.08 -6.69 -9.39
CA LYS A 192 -12.98 -7.78 -9.04
C LYS A 192 -12.25 -8.80 -8.17
N ALA A 193 -12.31 -8.67 -6.85
CA ALA A 193 -11.85 -9.67 -5.91
C ALA A 193 -13.03 -10.57 -5.50
N ASN A 194 -13.01 -11.84 -5.91
CA ASN A 194 -14.15 -12.76 -5.76
C ASN A 194 -15.42 -12.19 -6.44
N TYR A 195 -16.62 -12.56 -6.00
CA TYR A 195 -17.89 -12.06 -6.55
C TYR A 195 -18.09 -10.53 -6.42
N PHE A 196 -17.13 -9.77 -5.86
CA PHE A 196 -17.26 -8.34 -5.54
C PHE A 196 -16.02 -7.52 -5.97
N SER A 197 -16.13 -6.19 -5.99
CA SER A 197 -15.02 -5.26 -6.32
C SER A 197 -14.37 -4.71 -5.05
N ASP A 198 -13.03 -4.62 -4.99
CA ASP A 198 -12.35 -3.94 -3.88
C ASP A 198 -12.68 -2.43 -3.86
N PHE A 199 -13.05 -1.87 -5.01
CA PHE A 199 -13.43 -0.46 -5.18
C PHE A 199 -14.92 -0.17 -4.91
N SER A 200 -15.68 -1.18 -4.46
CA SER A 200 -17.06 -0.98 -4.04
C SER A 200 -17.15 -0.01 -2.84
N SER A 201 -18.20 0.82 -2.81
CA SER A 201 -18.30 1.98 -1.90
C SER A 201 -18.21 1.63 -0.41
N GLU A 202 -18.67 0.45 -0.03
CA GLU A 202 -18.74 0.02 1.37
C GLU A 202 -17.44 -0.66 1.83
N ARG A 203 -16.58 -1.09 0.90
CA ARG A 203 -15.42 -1.94 1.20
C ARG A 203 -14.07 -1.22 1.00
N LEU A 204 -14.02 -0.18 0.16
CA LEU A 204 -12.80 0.58 -0.09
C LEU A 204 -12.41 1.44 1.12
N ASP A 205 -11.22 1.21 1.68
CA ASP A 205 -10.67 2.00 2.79
C ASP A 205 -9.46 2.85 2.40
N MET A 206 -9.25 3.93 3.16
CA MET A 206 -8.18 4.90 2.90
C MET A 206 -6.77 4.28 2.96
N LYS A 207 -6.48 3.37 3.91
CA LYS A 207 -5.12 2.84 4.04
C LYS A 207 -4.76 1.95 2.86
N SER A 208 -5.72 1.18 2.35
CA SER A 208 -5.52 0.35 1.17
C SER A 208 -5.23 1.19 -0.08
N VAL A 209 -6.00 2.25 -0.32
CA VAL A 209 -5.76 3.17 -1.45
C VAL A 209 -4.43 3.88 -1.30
N VAL A 210 -4.14 4.42 -0.11
CA VAL A 210 -2.86 5.09 0.16
C VAL A 210 -1.68 4.14 -0.02
N CYS A 211 -1.79 2.88 0.43
CA CYS A 211 -0.74 1.86 0.24
C CYS A 211 -0.49 1.59 -1.26
N TYR A 212 -1.54 1.43 -2.05
CA TYR A 212 -1.40 1.26 -3.50
C TYR A 212 -0.78 2.49 -4.17
N LEU A 213 -1.25 3.69 -3.83
CA LEU A 213 -0.70 4.94 -4.38
C LEU A 213 0.74 5.18 -3.98
N MET A 214 1.13 4.78 -2.76
CA MET A 214 2.52 4.80 -2.31
C MET A 214 3.41 3.96 -3.23
N VAL A 215 3.02 2.72 -3.51
CA VAL A 215 3.81 1.83 -4.38
C VAL A 215 3.83 2.35 -5.82
N LEU A 216 2.70 2.84 -6.33
CA LEU A 216 2.62 3.43 -7.66
C LEU A 216 3.52 4.68 -7.79
N TYR A 217 3.49 5.57 -6.79
CA TYR A 217 4.35 6.76 -6.74
C TYR A 217 5.82 6.37 -6.81
N LEU A 218 6.27 5.44 -5.96
CA LEU A 218 7.66 5.00 -5.95
C LEU A 218 8.05 4.37 -7.29
N SER A 219 7.18 3.55 -7.87
CA SER A 219 7.41 2.95 -9.20
C SER A 219 7.58 3.98 -10.31
N LEU A 220 6.84 5.09 -10.24
CA LEU A 220 6.84 6.16 -11.25
C LEU A 220 7.93 7.21 -11.05
N THR A 221 8.48 7.35 -9.84
CA THR A 221 9.39 8.46 -9.49
C THR A 221 10.78 8.04 -9.07
N THR A 222 10.97 6.76 -8.72
CA THR A 222 12.26 6.22 -8.26
C THR A 222 12.83 5.12 -9.18
N GLY A 223 12.08 4.73 -10.21
CA GLY A 223 12.47 3.76 -11.24
C GLY A 223 13.21 4.36 -12.43
#